data_AF-A0A6L5FLW1-F1
#
_entry.id   AF-A0A6L5FLW1-F1
#
_cell.length_a   1.000
_cell.length_b   1.000
_cell.length_c   1.000
_cell.angle_alpha   90.00
_cell.angle_beta   90.00
_cell.angle_gamma   90.00
#
_symmetry.space_group_name_H-M   'P 1'
#
loop_
_entity.id
_entity.type
_entity.pdbx_description
1 polymer ?
#
loop_
_entity_poly.entity_id
_entity_poly.type
_entity_poly.pdbx_seq_one_letter_code
_entity_poly.pdbx_strand_id
1 'polypeptide(L)'
;MNPENRRNLRERVIKAAEAALAARNEVSPIDVLVGIGWLDPGAVNRWRQGQADCLEGAVQTRPDRIAEAMNLFHSWAADKGLVPRQTAYVAQQPRRQTLRFSANGDPAIETLYRTHWVSGELSERKRERLAEKANRAPELVVIEPLNDEWKCHRCGGSGNFLIMENPGPACLRCAGLDDLEFLPAGDALLTRRAKAKAGRYAVVVRFSHSRRRYERQGLLIEPQALAQAQRDVRRAQ
;
A
#
# COMPACT_ATOMS: atom_id res chain seq x y z
N MET A 1 18.29 -28.90 9.11
CA MET A 1 18.05 -28.49 7.72
C MET A 1 19.29 -28.80 6.91
N ASN A 2 19.16 -29.34 5.67
CA ASN A 2 20.30 -29.60 4.80
C ASN A 2 21.03 -28.26 4.48
N PRO A 3 22.36 -28.16 4.69
CA PRO A 3 23.17 -26.98 4.34
C PRO A 3 22.95 -26.45 2.91
N GLU A 4 22.68 -27.33 1.94
CA GLU A 4 22.43 -26.95 0.55
C GLU A 4 21.13 -26.13 0.38
N ASN A 5 20.08 -26.51 1.09
CA ASN A 5 18.79 -25.79 1.06
C ASN A 5 18.89 -24.38 1.66
N ARG A 6 19.79 -24.20 2.64
CA ARG A 6 20.09 -22.89 3.24
C ARG A 6 20.91 -22.02 2.29
N ARG A 7 21.89 -22.60 1.60
CA ARG A 7 22.69 -21.89 0.59
C ARG A 7 21.82 -21.42 -0.59
N ASN A 8 20.96 -22.28 -1.11
CA ASN A 8 20.02 -21.93 -2.18
C ASN A 8 19.08 -20.79 -1.77
N LEU A 9 18.53 -20.83 -0.54
CA LEU A 9 17.69 -19.75 -0.04
C LEU A 9 18.46 -18.43 0.05
N ARG A 10 19.70 -18.44 0.56
CA ARG A 10 20.55 -17.24 0.63
C ARG A 10 20.76 -16.61 -0.74
N GLU A 11 21.12 -17.41 -1.75
CA GLU A 11 21.33 -16.92 -3.11
C GLU A 11 20.06 -16.27 -3.70
N ARG A 12 18.89 -16.90 -3.49
CA ARG A 12 17.60 -16.34 -3.92
C ARG A 12 17.25 -15.03 -3.22
N VAL A 13 17.44 -14.96 -1.91
CA VAL A 13 17.20 -13.76 -1.11
C VAL A 13 18.08 -12.61 -1.58
N ILE A 14 19.39 -12.86 -1.76
CA ILE A 14 20.33 -11.84 -2.24
C ILE A 14 19.94 -11.35 -3.63
N LYS A 15 19.65 -12.26 -4.57
CA LYS A 15 19.23 -11.90 -5.93
C LYS A 15 17.98 -11.04 -5.95
N ALA A 16 16.97 -11.39 -5.15
CA ALA A 16 15.74 -10.61 -5.01
C ALA A 16 16.00 -9.22 -4.41
N ALA A 17 16.84 -9.16 -3.37
CA ALA A 17 17.17 -7.91 -2.70
C ALA A 17 17.98 -6.96 -3.59
N GLU A 18 18.93 -7.48 -4.37
CA GLU A 18 19.71 -6.69 -5.34
C GLU A 18 18.84 -6.16 -6.47
N ALA A 19 17.94 -6.99 -7.02
CA ALA A 19 17.00 -6.54 -8.04
C ALA A 19 16.08 -5.41 -7.53
N ALA A 20 15.57 -5.55 -6.30
CA ALA A 20 14.76 -4.53 -5.65
C ALA A 20 15.53 -3.21 -5.42
N LEU A 21 16.77 -3.32 -4.90
CA LEU A 21 17.62 -2.18 -4.62
C LEU A 21 18.01 -1.45 -5.92
N ALA A 22 18.38 -2.17 -6.97
CA ALA A 22 18.72 -1.59 -8.27
C ALA A 22 17.54 -0.83 -8.90
N ALA A 23 16.32 -1.35 -8.75
CA ALA A 23 15.12 -0.74 -9.33
C ALA A 23 14.66 0.53 -8.62
N ARG A 24 14.82 0.61 -7.29
CA ARG A 24 14.19 1.69 -6.48
C ARG A 24 15.16 2.48 -5.60
N ASN A 25 16.43 2.07 -5.50
CA ASN A 25 17.41 2.54 -4.52
C ASN A 25 17.04 2.24 -3.05
N GLU A 26 16.03 1.40 -2.84
CA GLU A 26 15.58 0.91 -1.54
C GLU A 26 15.07 -0.52 -1.68
N VAL A 27 15.13 -1.29 -0.60
CA VAL A 27 14.62 -2.64 -0.52
C VAL A 27 13.93 -2.88 0.82
N SER A 28 12.75 -3.49 0.76
CA SER A 28 11.97 -3.88 1.94
C SER A 28 11.87 -5.39 2.08
N PRO A 29 11.54 -5.90 3.28
CA PRO A 29 11.20 -7.31 3.50
C PRO A 29 10.12 -7.85 2.55
N ILE A 30 9.10 -7.04 2.22
CA ILE A 30 8.04 -7.41 1.28
C ILE A 30 8.62 -7.67 -0.11
N ASP A 31 9.56 -6.84 -0.56
CA ASP A 31 10.18 -6.97 -1.89
C ASP A 31 10.95 -8.28 -2.02
N VAL A 32 11.63 -8.69 -0.94
CA VAL A 32 12.34 -9.97 -0.90
C VAL A 32 11.34 -11.12 -0.97
N LEU A 33 10.29 -11.11 -0.15
CA LEU A 33 9.28 -12.18 -0.12
C LEU A 33 8.55 -12.32 -1.46
N VAL A 34 8.24 -11.20 -2.13
CA VAL A 34 7.67 -11.19 -3.48
C VAL A 34 8.70 -11.69 -4.50
N GLY A 35 9.94 -11.19 -4.45
CA GLY A 35 10.99 -11.53 -5.41
C GLY A 35 11.43 -12.99 -5.36
N ILE A 36 11.36 -13.63 -4.19
CA ILE A 36 11.59 -15.08 -4.08
C ILE A 36 10.35 -15.92 -4.35
N GLY A 37 9.18 -15.30 -4.58
CA GLY A 37 7.93 -15.98 -4.90
C GLY A 37 7.19 -16.60 -3.71
N TRP A 38 7.46 -16.14 -2.48
CA TRP A 38 6.75 -16.62 -1.27
C TRP A 38 5.52 -15.79 -0.93
N LEU A 39 5.38 -14.61 -1.53
CA LEU A 39 4.28 -13.69 -1.30
C LEU A 39 3.73 -13.16 -2.62
N ASP A 40 2.43 -13.34 -2.84
CA ASP A 40 1.74 -12.86 -4.04
C ASP A 40 1.50 -11.34 -3.95
N PRO A 41 1.78 -10.54 -5.00
CA PRO A 41 1.49 -9.11 -5.01
C PRO A 41 0.01 -8.77 -4.75
N GLY A 42 -0.92 -9.62 -5.20
CA GLY A 42 -2.34 -9.47 -4.91
C GLY A 42 -2.65 -9.64 -3.42
N ALA A 43 -1.99 -10.59 -2.75
CA ALA A 43 -2.09 -10.76 -1.30
C ALA A 43 -1.54 -9.55 -0.53
N VAL A 44 -0.43 -8.95 -0.98
CA VAL A 44 0.08 -7.69 -0.42
C VAL A 44 -0.96 -6.58 -0.55
N ASN A 45 -1.63 -6.45 -1.69
CA ASN A 45 -2.66 -5.43 -1.89
C ASN A 45 -3.86 -5.65 -0.96
N ARG A 46 -4.35 -6.89 -0.82
CA ARG A 46 -5.43 -7.22 0.13
C ARG A 46 -5.03 -6.87 1.56
N TRP A 47 -3.83 -7.24 1.99
CA TRP A 47 -3.32 -6.89 3.31
C TRP A 47 -3.18 -5.37 3.49
N ARG A 48 -2.65 -4.64 2.51
CA ARG A 48 -2.59 -3.17 2.54
C ARG A 48 -3.97 -2.52 2.63
N GLN A 49 -4.98 -3.14 2.02
CA GLN A 49 -6.38 -2.73 2.13
C GLN A 49 -7.04 -3.21 3.44
N GLY A 50 -6.30 -3.79 4.39
CA GLY A 50 -6.87 -4.25 5.66
C GLY A 50 -7.82 -5.44 5.51
N GLN A 51 -7.72 -6.20 4.42
CA GLN A 51 -8.51 -7.40 4.17
C GLN A 51 -7.86 -8.68 4.73
N ALA A 52 -6.75 -8.56 5.45
CA ALA A 52 -6.04 -9.65 6.10
C ALA A 52 -5.47 -9.16 7.44
N ASP A 53 -5.53 -10.03 8.46
CA ASP A 53 -5.16 -9.67 9.83
C ASP A 53 -3.64 -9.58 10.07
N CYS A 54 -2.85 -10.24 9.24
CA CYS A 54 -1.39 -10.17 9.23
C CYS A 54 -0.84 -10.53 7.84
N LEU A 55 0.40 -10.12 7.54
CA LEU A 55 1.05 -10.43 6.27
C LEU A 55 1.52 -11.89 6.20
N GLU A 56 2.10 -12.40 7.28
CA GLU A 56 2.63 -13.77 7.36
C GLU A 56 1.57 -14.82 7.05
N GLY A 57 0.31 -14.58 7.42
CA GLY A 57 -0.81 -15.47 7.08
C GLY A 57 -1.07 -15.63 5.58
N ALA A 58 -0.51 -14.76 4.74
CA ALA A 58 -0.58 -14.85 3.28
C ALA A 58 0.72 -15.35 2.62
N VAL A 59 1.78 -15.58 3.40
CA VAL A 59 3.04 -16.10 2.90
C VAL A 59 2.93 -17.61 2.70
N GLN A 60 3.33 -18.11 1.54
CA GLN A 60 3.19 -19.51 1.15
C GLN A 60 4.34 -20.38 1.68
N THR A 61 4.67 -20.26 2.97
CA THR A 61 5.73 -21.06 3.60
C THR A 61 5.56 -21.13 5.12
N ARG A 62 6.47 -21.85 5.80
CA ARG A 62 6.45 -22.00 7.26
C ARG A 62 7.12 -20.81 7.96
N PRO A 63 6.67 -20.41 9.16
CA PRO A 63 7.24 -19.27 9.89
C PRO A 63 8.76 -19.36 10.14
N ASP A 64 9.30 -20.55 10.40
CA ASP A 64 10.74 -20.76 10.60
C ASP A 64 11.56 -20.40 9.36
N ARG A 65 11.01 -20.66 8.16
CA ARG A 65 11.64 -20.33 6.88
C ARG A 65 11.56 -18.84 6.58
N ILE A 66 10.46 -18.20 6.97
CA ILE A 66 10.30 -16.75 6.87
C ILE A 66 11.36 -16.06 7.72
N ALA A 67 11.49 -16.44 8.99
CA ALA A 67 12.48 -15.90 9.91
C ALA A 67 13.92 -16.09 9.39
N GLU A 68 14.24 -17.26 8.85
CA GLU A 68 15.54 -17.53 8.21
C GLU A 68 15.81 -16.58 7.03
N ALA A 69 14.84 -16.40 6.14
CA ALA A 69 14.96 -15.48 5.00
C ALA A 69 15.14 -14.03 5.46
N MET A 70 14.41 -13.60 6.49
CA MET A 70 14.54 -12.26 7.07
C MET A 70 15.93 -12.06 7.68
N ASN A 71 16.47 -13.02 8.42
CA ASN A 71 17.82 -12.93 8.98
C ASN A 71 18.89 -12.84 7.88
N LEU A 72 18.77 -13.65 6.83
CA LEU A 72 19.68 -13.59 5.67
C LEU A 72 19.62 -12.23 4.96
N PHE A 73 18.42 -11.68 4.79
CA PHE A 73 18.22 -10.36 4.20
C PHE A 73 18.85 -9.24 5.04
N HIS A 74 18.60 -9.21 6.35
CA HIS A 74 19.14 -8.18 7.24
C HIS A 74 20.67 -8.26 7.35
N SER A 75 21.24 -9.47 7.43
CA SER A 75 22.69 -9.68 7.38
C SER A 75 23.27 -9.13 6.08
N TRP A 76 22.69 -9.49 4.92
CA TRP A 76 23.14 -8.97 3.63
C TRP A 76 23.07 -7.44 3.55
N ALA A 77 22.01 -6.83 4.07
CA ALA A 77 21.83 -5.38 4.03
C ALA A 77 22.86 -4.66 4.92
N ALA A 78 23.16 -5.20 6.09
CA ALA A 78 24.20 -4.71 6.98
C ALA A 78 25.59 -4.86 6.35
N ASP A 79 25.92 -6.03 5.79
CA ASP A 79 27.19 -6.29 5.11
C ASP A 79 27.42 -5.34 3.93
N LYS A 80 26.34 -4.94 3.25
CA LYS A 80 26.37 -4.00 2.13
C LYS A 80 26.41 -2.52 2.56
N GLY A 81 26.38 -2.23 3.87
CA GLY A 81 26.43 -0.87 4.41
C GLY A 81 25.17 -0.04 4.11
N LEU A 82 24.02 -0.69 3.93
CA LEU A 82 22.76 0.01 3.68
C LEU A 82 22.27 0.72 4.96
N VAL A 83 21.52 1.81 4.78
CA VAL A 83 20.99 2.58 5.90
C VAL A 83 19.58 2.08 6.25
N PRO A 84 19.33 1.60 7.48
CA PRO A 84 18.01 1.18 7.91
C PRO A 84 17.09 2.38 8.15
N ARG A 85 15.84 2.28 7.70
CA ARG A 85 14.78 3.28 7.90
C ARG A 85 13.45 2.59 8.19
N GLN A 86 12.80 2.99 9.28
CA GLN A 86 11.50 2.42 9.63
C GLN A 86 10.36 3.07 8.84
N THR A 87 9.36 2.25 8.49
CA THR A 87 8.14 2.65 7.81
C THR A 87 6.90 2.30 8.63
N ALA A 88 5.95 3.23 8.76
CA ALA A 88 4.80 3.11 9.66
C ALA A 88 3.69 2.14 9.19
N TYR A 89 3.69 1.70 7.93
CA TYR A 89 2.73 0.75 7.33
C TYR A 89 1.29 0.87 7.89
N VAL A 90 0.56 1.88 7.41
CA VAL A 90 -0.86 2.07 7.72
C VAL A 90 -1.75 1.54 6.61
N ALA A 91 -2.93 1.05 6.98
CA ALA A 91 -3.90 0.52 6.04
C ALA A 91 -4.37 1.59 5.05
N GLN A 92 -4.70 1.15 3.84
CA GLN A 92 -5.37 1.92 2.80
C GLN A 92 -6.88 2.05 3.08
N GLN A 93 -7.21 2.30 4.35
CA GLN A 93 -8.56 2.44 4.87
C GLN A 93 -8.73 3.82 5.52
N PRO A 94 -9.95 4.38 5.57
CA PRO A 94 -10.18 5.71 6.15
C PRO A 94 -9.65 5.86 7.58
N ARG A 95 -9.76 4.78 8.38
CA ARG A 95 -9.25 4.75 9.77
C ARG A 95 -7.73 4.63 9.90
N ARG A 96 -7.00 4.34 8.82
CA ARG A 96 -5.51 4.27 8.79
C ARG A 96 -4.90 3.40 9.89
N GLN A 97 -5.55 2.28 10.22
CA GLN A 97 -5.06 1.36 11.25
C GLN A 97 -3.66 0.85 10.89
N THR A 98 -2.79 0.68 11.88
CA THR A 98 -1.46 0.11 11.70
C THR A 98 -1.58 -1.35 11.24
N LEU A 99 -0.95 -1.68 10.12
CA LEU A 99 -0.94 -3.03 9.58
C LEU A 99 0.03 -3.89 10.38
N ARG A 100 -0.37 -5.13 10.67
CA ARG A 100 0.45 -6.11 11.36
C ARG A 100 1.11 -7.06 10.36
N PHE A 101 2.37 -7.41 10.59
CA PHE A 101 3.11 -8.36 9.77
C PHE A 101 3.02 -9.77 10.31
N SER A 102 3.31 -9.97 11.59
CA SER A 102 3.36 -11.31 12.19
C SER A 102 2.03 -11.74 12.79
N ALA A 103 1.80 -13.05 12.90
CA ALA A 103 0.59 -13.58 13.50
C ALA A 103 0.47 -13.25 14.99
N ASN A 104 1.59 -13.28 15.72
CA ASN A 104 1.66 -13.04 17.16
C ASN A 104 1.83 -11.56 17.54
N GLY A 105 2.14 -10.68 16.59
CA GLY A 105 2.39 -9.25 16.84
C GLY A 105 3.65 -8.97 17.65
N ASP A 106 4.65 -9.86 17.63
CA ASP A 106 5.94 -9.65 18.30
C ASP A 106 6.60 -8.32 17.83
N PRO A 107 6.83 -7.35 18.73
CA PRO A 107 7.42 -6.06 18.37
C PRO A 107 8.77 -6.14 17.67
N ALA A 108 9.59 -7.15 17.98
CA ALA A 108 10.89 -7.33 17.33
C ALA A 108 10.71 -7.75 15.86
N ILE A 109 9.81 -8.70 15.60
CA ILE A 109 9.47 -9.16 14.24
C ILE A 109 8.84 -8.01 13.45
N GLU A 110 7.90 -7.28 14.05
CA GLU A 110 7.28 -6.10 13.45
C GLU A 110 8.31 -5.04 13.04
N THR A 111 9.31 -4.80 13.89
CA THR A 111 10.38 -3.84 13.61
C THR A 111 11.25 -4.29 12.43
N LEU A 112 11.60 -5.57 12.37
CA LEU A 112 12.35 -6.14 11.24
C LEU A 112 11.57 -5.96 9.93
N TYR A 113 10.28 -6.24 9.93
CA TYR A 113 9.43 -6.06 8.76
C TYR A 113 9.27 -4.59 8.31
N ARG A 114 9.22 -3.67 9.27
CA ARG A 114 9.08 -2.23 9.02
C ARG A 114 10.37 -1.57 8.56
N THR A 115 11.51 -2.25 8.69
CA THR A 115 12.82 -1.70 8.35
C THR A 115 13.09 -1.88 6.85
N HIS A 116 13.09 -0.75 6.15
CA HIS A 116 13.55 -0.64 4.77
C HIS A 116 15.02 -0.29 4.76
N TRP A 117 15.75 -0.78 3.77
CA TRP A 117 17.18 -0.53 3.63
C TRP A 117 17.41 0.31 2.38
N VAL A 118 18.01 1.49 2.57
CA VAL A 118 18.23 2.48 1.51
C VAL A 118 19.72 2.53 1.18
N SER A 119 20.05 2.74 -0.10
CA SER A 119 21.45 2.89 -0.53
C SER A 119 22.17 4.03 0.21
N GLY A 120 23.34 3.73 0.76
CA GLY A 120 24.23 4.70 1.41
C GLY A 120 24.84 5.72 0.45
N GLU A 121 24.88 5.40 -0.84
CA GLU A 121 25.45 6.27 -1.90
C GLU A 121 24.55 7.46 -2.24
N LEU A 122 23.29 7.44 -1.81
CA LEU A 122 22.36 8.54 -2.04
C LEU A 122 22.68 9.74 -1.14
N SER A 123 22.40 10.95 -1.62
CA SER A 123 22.42 12.13 -0.75
C SER A 123 21.38 12.03 0.37
N GLU A 124 21.66 12.67 1.50
CA GLU A 124 20.75 12.70 2.65
C GLU A 124 19.34 13.17 2.26
N ARG A 125 19.24 14.27 1.51
CA ARG A 125 17.97 14.80 0.98
C ARG A 125 17.19 13.78 0.14
N LYS A 126 17.87 12.94 -0.64
CA LYS A 126 17.21 11.89 -1.44
C LYS A 126 16.72 10.74 -0.53
N ARG A 127 17.50 10.38 0.50
CA ARG A 127 17.08 9.39 1.50
C ARG A 127 15.86 9.86 2.30
N GLU A 128 15.85 11.12 2.72
CA GLU A 128 14.69 11.73 3.41
C GLU A 128 13.44 11.70 2.53
N ARG A 129 13.56 12.06 1.26
CA ARG A 129 12.44 12.01 0.32
C ARG A 129 11.89 10.60 0.12
N LEU A 130 12.76 9.58 0.11
CA LEU A 130 12.33 8.18 0.06
C LEU A 130 11.61 7.79 1.36
N ALA A 131 12.15 8.16 2.52
CA ALA A 131 11.51 7.90 3.81
C ALA A 131 10.14 8.60 3.94
N GLU A 132 10.03 9.86 3.51
CA GLU A 132 8.77 10.60 3.46
C GLU A 132 7.77 9.91 2.52
N LYS A 133 8.21 9.50 1.33
CA LYS A 133 7.37 8.78 0.37
C LYS A 133 6.87 7.44 0.93
N ALA A 134 7.74 6.68 1.59
CA ALA A 134 7.39 5.39 2.18
C ALA A 134 6.41 5.53 3.36
N ASN A 135 6.55 6.60 4.15
CA ASN A 135 5.69 6.89 5.30
C ASN A 135 4.42 7.68 4.95
N ARG A 136 4.33 8.23 3.74
CA ARG A 136 3.12 8.90 3.27
C ARG A 136 1.96 7.93 3.26
N ALA A 137 0.85 8.33 3.89
CA ALA A 137 -0.36 7.53 3.91
C ALA A 137 -0.80 7.16 2.47
N PRO A 138 -1.11 5.88 2.19
CA PRO A 138 -1.47 5.45 0.85
C PRO A 138 -2.78 6.12 0.40
N GLU A 139 -2.97 6.37 -0.89
CA GLU A 139 -4.21 7.00 -1.36
C GLU A 139 -5.38 6.05 -1.12
N LEU A 140 -6.50 6.54 -0.58
CA LEU A 140 -7.69 5.68 -0.44
C LEU A 140 -8.18 5.30 -1.84
N VAL A 141 -8.67 4.07 -2.00
CA VAL A 141 -9.25 3.58 -3.24
C VAL A 141 -10.69 3.21 -2.98
N VAL A 142 -11.57 3.77 -3.79
CA VAL A 142 -13.01 3.50 -3.79
C VAL A 142 -13.37 2.90 -5.14
N ILE A 143 -14.20 1.88 -5.11
CA ILE A 143 -14.65 1.15 -6.29
C ILE A 143 -16.03 1.64 -6.67
N GLU A 144 -16.18 2.06 -7.92
CA GLU A 144 -17.46 2.14 -8.61
C GLU A 144 -17.79 0.72 -9.12
N PRO A 145 -18.77 0.03 -8.50
CA PRO A 145 -19.09 -1.34 -8.85
C PRO A 145 -19.76 -1.40 -10.22
N LEU A 146 -19.68 -2.55 -10.87
CA LEU A 146 -20.35 -2.78 -12.16
C LEU A 146 -21.82 -3.18 -12.01
N ASN A 147 -22.21 -3.63 -10.82
CA ASN A 147 -23.57 -3.99 -10.48
C ASN A 147 -23.93 -3.46 -9.08
N ASP A 148 -25.23 -3.38 -8.84
CA ASP A 148 -25.85 -2.71 -7.71
C ASP A 148 -26.19 -3.71 -6.59
N GLU A 149 -26.01 -5.01 -6.87
CA GLU A 149 -26.43 -6.13 -6.02
C GLU A 149 -25.53 -6.37 -4.80
N TRP A 150 -24.41 -5.66 -4.72
CA TRP A 150 -23.52 -5.76 -3.57
C TRP A 150 -24.19 -5.23 -2.29
N LYS A 151 -23.81 -5.82 -1.15
CA LYS A 151 -24.35 -5.45 0.17
C LYS A 151 -23.21 -5.08 1.09
N CYS A 152 -23.34 -3.93 1.73
CA CYS A 152 -22.41 -3.48 2.76
C CYS A 152 -22.42 -4.49 3.91
N HIS A 153 -21.25 -5.01 4.27
CA HIS A 153 -21.14 -6.00 5.35
C HIS A 153 -21.53 -5.44 6.74
N ARG A 154 -21.51 -4.11 6.92
CA ARG A 154 -21.84 -3.47 8.21
C ARG A 154 -23.33 -3.19 8.38
N CYS A 155 -24.01 -2.73 7.32
CA CYS A 155 -25.40 -2.26 7.41
C CYS A 155 -26.38 -2.95 6.46
N GLY A 156 -25.92 -3.82 5.56
CA GLY A 156 -26.75 -4.48 4.55
C GLY A 156 -27.24 -3.59 3.40
N GLY A 157 -26.93 -2.30 3.41
CA GLY A 157 -27.28 -1.37 2.31
C GLY A 157 -26.40 -1.51 1.06
N SER A 158 -26.61 -0.68 0.05
CA SER A 158 -25.75 -0.57 -1.15
C SER A 158 -25.51 0.90 -1.52
N GLY A 159 -24.93 1.16 -2.70
CA GLY A 159 -24.70 2.51 -3.23
C GLY A 159 -23.83 2.51 -4.48
N ASN A 160 -23.57 3.71 -5.00
CA ASN A 160 -22.77 3.92 -6.23
C ASN A 160 -21.28 3.63 -6.04
N PHE A 161 -20.82 3.58 -4.79
CA PHE A 161 -19.42 3.44 -4.45
C PHE A 161 -19.26 2.54 -3.22
N LEU A 162 -18.21 1.73 -3.24
CA LEU A 162 -17.83 0.88 -2.13
C LEU A 162 -16.32 0.95 -1.85
N ILE A 163 -15.93 0.63 -0.63
CA ILE A 163 -14.55 0.34 -0.26
C ILE A 163 -14.47 -1.11 0.20
N MET A 164 -13.38 -1.80 -0.16
CA MET A 164 -13.14 -3.15 0.31
C MET A 164 -12.57 -3.12 1.73
N GLU A 165 -13.21 -3.82 2.66
CA GLU A 165 -12.72 -4.04 4.03
C GLU A 165 -12.71 -5.55 4.34
N ASN A 166 -12.20 -5.97 5.50
CA ASN A 166 -12.43 -7.29 6.06
C ASN A 166 -13.76 -7.27 6.85
N PRO A 167 -14.76 -8.14 6.59
CA PRO A 167 -14.78 -9.28 5.66
C PRO A 167 -15.37 -9.00 4.26
N GLY A 168 -15.82 -7.79 3.98
CA GLY A 168 -16.49 -7.52 2.71
C GLY A 168 -16.60 -6.04 2.34
N PRO A 169 -17.37 -5.69 1.29
CA PRO A 169 -17.52 -4.31 0.85
C PRO A 169 -18.22 -3.47 1.93
N ALA A 170 -17.83 -2.21 2.04
CA ALA A 170 -18.46 -1.21 2.90
C ALA A 170 -18.93 -0.01 2.07
N CYS A 171 -20.12 0.51 2.38
CA CYS A 171 -20.60 1.74 1.76
C CYS A 171 -19.85 2.96 2.31
N LEU A 172 -19.87 4.07 1.56
CA LEU A 172 -19.16 5.29 1.94
C LEU A 172 -19.54 5.79 3.33
N ARG A 173 -20.82 5.69 3.71
CA ARG A 173 -21.29 6.07 5.06
C ARG A 173 -20.64 5.24 6.15
N CYS A 174 -20.67 3.92 5.99
CA CYS A 174 -20.04 3.00 6.94
C CYS A 174 -18.52 3.19 7.02
N ALA A 175 -17.90 3.66 5.92
CA ALA A 175 -16.49 3.96 5.82
C ALA A 175 -16.12 5.40 6.30
N GLY A 176 -17.09 6.28 6.54
CA GLY A 176 -16.86 7.68 6.90
C GLY A 176 -16.37 8.56 5.73
N LEU A 177 -16.90 8.32 4.53
CA LEU A 177 -16.55 9.00 3.28
C LEU A 177 -17.79 9.57 2.55
N ASP A 178 -18.98 9.50 3.14
CA ASP A 178 -20.23 9.96 2.53
C ASP A 178 -20.38 11.48 2.48
N ASP A 179 -19.50 12.22 3.15
CA ASP A 179 -19.39 13.67 3.08
C ASP A 179 -18.52 14.17 1.91
N LEU A 180 -17.91 13.24 1.15
CA LEU A 180 -17.07 13.58 -0.01
C LEU A 180 -17.89 13.69 -1.29
N GLU A 181 -17.52 14.66 -2.13
CA GLU A 181 -18.14 14.89 -3.44
C GLU A 181 -17.32 14.23 -4.56
N PHE A 182 -18.03 13.65 -5.53
CA PHE A 182 -17.39 13.02 -6.68
C PHE A 182 -16.99 14.05 -7.74
N LEU A 183 -15.68 14.23 -7.94
CA LEU A 183 -15.07 14.94 -9.05
C LEU A 183 -14.69 13.93 -10.15
N PRO A 184 -15.40 13.91 -11.30
CA PRO A 184 -15.04 13.04 -12.42
C PRO A 184 -13.67 13.41 -13.02
N ALA A 185 -13.03 12.44 -13.66
CA ALA A 185 -11.83 12.68 -14.45
C ALA A 185 -12.13 13.59 -15.66
N GLY A 186 -11.13 14.38 -16.06
CA GLY A 186 -11.21 15.24 -17.26
C GLY A 186 -10.36 16.49 -17.14
N ASP A 187 -10.52 17.27 -16.07
CA ASP A 187 -9.71 18.46 -15.81
C ASP A 187 -8.55 18.13 -14.86
N ALA A 188 -7.36 17.97 -15.43
CA ALA A 188 -6.15 17.67 -14.68
C ALA A 188 -5.72 18.83 -13.76
N LEU A 189 -5.95 20.09 -14.15
CA LEU A 189 -5.60 21.26 -13.35
C LEU A 189 -6.49 21.35 -12.11
N LEU A 190 -7.80 21.21 -12.30
CA LEU A 190 -8.78 21.19 -11.20
C LEU A 190 -8.52 20.03 -10.26
N THR A 191 -8.32 18.83 -10.80
CA THR A 191 -8.01 17.61 -10.02
C THR A 191 -6.75 17.81 -9.16
N ARG A 192 -5.68 18.36 -9.73
CA ARG A 192 -4.43 18.61 -9.00
C ARG A 192 -4.61 19.66 -7.91
N ARG A 193 -5.31 20.77 -8.19
CA ARG A 193 -5.55 21.85 -7.23
C ARG A 193 -6.47 21.43 -6.10
N ALA A 194 -7.54 20.69 -6.40
CA ALA A 194 -8.45 20.18 -5.39
C ALA A 194 -7.71 19.22 -4.45
N LYS A 195 -6.98 18.24 -5.01
CA LYS A 195 -6.20 17.27 -4.23
C LYS A 195 -5.14 17.94 -3.34
N ALA A 196 -4.50 19.01 -3.80
CA ALA A 196 -3.50 19.75 -3.03
C ALA A 196 -4.09 20.48 -1.80
N LYS A 197 -5.41 20.74 -1.81
CA LYS A 197 -6.12 21.47 -0.75
C LYS A 197 -6.93 20.56 0.17
N ALA A 198 -7.19 19.33 -0.24
CA ALA A 198 -8.03 18.40 0.51
C ALA A 198 -7.22 17.71 1.62
N GLY A 199 -7.80 17.65 2.83
CA GLY A 199 -7.31 16.82 3.92
C GLY A 199 -7.65 15.35 3.70
N ARG A 200 -8.84 15.07 3.13
CA ARG A 200 -9.30 13.74 2.73
C ARG A 200 -9.70 13.68 1.26
N TYR A 201 -9.25 12.63 0.60
CA TYR A 201 -9.70 12.25 -0.73
C TYR A 201 -9.56 10.74 -0.94
N ALA A 202 -10.33 10.21 -1.88
CA ALA A 202 -10.20 8.84 -2.36
C ALA A 202 -10.21 8.80 -3.89
N VAL A 203 -9.39 7.93 -4.48
CA VAL A 203 -9.38 7.68 -5.92
C VAL A 203 -10.50 6.72 -6.26
N VAL A 204 -11.39 7.13 -7.16
CA VAL A 204 -12.46 6.27 -7.66
C VAL A 204 -11.96 5.48 -8.85
N VAL A 205 -12.16 4.16 -8.80
CA VAL A 205 -11.82 3.23 -9.89
C VAL A 205 -13.02 2.38 -10.28
N ARG A 206 -13.08 2.00 -11.55
CA ARG A 206 -14.09 1.09 -12.09
C ARG A 206 -13.41 -0.01 -12.90
N PHE A 207 -13.92 -1.24 -12.80
CA PHE A 207 -13.36 -2.34 -13.58
C PHE A 207 -13.75 -2.20 -15.05
N SER A 208 -12.77 -2.30 -15.95
CA SER A 208 -12.96 -2.26 -17.39
C SER A 208 -12.89 -3.68 -17.94
N HIS A 209 -14.01 -4.21 -18.43
CA HIS A 209 -14.06 -5.56 -19.01
C HIS A 209 -13.17 -5.70 -20.24
N SER A 210 -13.18 -4.69 -21.12
CA SER A 210 -12.37 -4.69 -22.34
C SER A 210 -10.87 -4.70 -22.05
N ARG A 211 -10.43 -4.01 -20.99
CA ARG A 211 -9.01 -3.89 -20.61
C ARG A 211 -8.59 -4.83 -19.48
N ARG A 212 -9.54 -5.59 -18.92
CA ARG A 212 -9.37 -6.54 -17.80
C ARG A 212 -8.62 -5.94 -16.59
N ARG A 213 -8.87 -4.67 -16.27
CA ARG A 213 -8.22 -3.95 -15.17
C ARG A 213 -9.09 -2.83 -14.62
N TYR A 214 -8.76 -2.35 -13.43
CA TYR A 214 -9.36 -1.14 -12.88
C TYR A 214 -8.83 0.11 -13.57
N GLU A 215 -9.73 1.01 -13.92
CA GLU A 215 -9.43 2.31 -14.52
C GLU A 215 -9.94 3.43 -13.62
N ARG A 216 -9.14 4.48 -13.47
CA ARG A 216 -9.49 5.65 -12.66
C ARG A 216 -10.64 6.42 -13.32
N GLN A 217 -11.70 6.66 -12.55
CA GLN A 217 -12.89 7.41 -12.98
C GLN A 217 -12.92 8.85 -12.43
N GLY A 218 -12.25 9.10 -11.30
CA GLY A 218 -12.28 10.41 -10.67
C GLY A 218 -11.68 10.42 -9.27
N LEU A 219 -12.14 11.37 -8.46
CA LEU A 219 -11.83 11.50 -7.04
C LEU A 219 -13.12 11.70 -6.25
N LEU A 220 -13.22 11.08 -5.07
CA LEU A 220 -14.06 11.59 -3.99
C LEU A 220 -13.22 12.58 -3.21
N ILE A 221 -13.72 13.79 -3.00
CA ILE A 221 -12.95 14.89 -2.42
C ILE A 221 -13.82 15.80 -1.55
N GLU A 222 -13.22 16.42 -0.55
CA GLU A 222 -13.92 17.35 0.33
C GLU A 222 -14.57 18.50 -0.48
N PRO A 223 -15.87 18.76 -0.30
CA PRO A 223 -16.59 19.79 -1.06
C PRO A 223 -15.95 21.18 -0.95
N GLN A 224 -15.42 21.53 0.23
CA GLN A 224 -14.74 22.81 0.46
C GLN A 224 -13.45 22.94 -0.37
N ALA A 225 -12.65 21.86 -0.45
CA ALA A 225 -11.43 21.82 -1.23
C ALA A 225 -11.73 21.91 -2.75
N LEU A 226 -12.79 21.24 -3.20
CA LEU A 226 -13.27 21.30 -4.58
C LEU A 226 -13.73 22.72 -4.94
N ALA A 227 -14.61 23.32 -4.14
CA ALA A 227 -15.12 24.67 -4.37
C ALA A 227 -13.99 25.70 -4.41
N GLN A 228 -13.01 25.58 -3.51
CA GLN A 228 -11.84 26.47 -3.52
C GLN A 228 -10.98 26.26 -4.78
N ALA A 229 -10.75 25.02 -5.20
CA ALA A 229 -9.98 24.74 -6.41
C ALA A 229 -10.67 25.27 -7.66
N GLN A 230 -12.00 25.15 -7.77
CA GLN A 230 -12.78 25.73 -8.86
C GLN A 230 -12.65 27.26 -8.90
N ARG A 231 -12.71 27.94 -7.75
CA ARG A 231 -12.48 29.39 -7.66
C ARG A 231 -11.09 29.77 -8.17
N ASP A 232 -10.06 29.04 -7.76
CA ASP A 232 -8.69 29.31 -8.21
C ASP A 232 -8.52 29.09 -9.71
N VAL A 233 -9.13 28.05 -10.28
CA VAL A 233 -9.05 27.77 -11.71
C VAL A 233 -9.72 28.89 -12.50
N ARG A 234 -10.93 29.31 -12.10
CA ARG A 234 -11.64 30.44 -12.73
C ARG A 234 -10.88 31.76 -12.65
N ARG A 235 -10.16 32.03 -11.55
CA ARG A 235 -9.36 33.25 -11.38
C ARG A 235 -8.07 33.27 -12.21
N ALA A 236 -7.63 32.12 -12.70
CA ALA A 236 -6.40 31.96 -13.48
C ALA A 236 -6.66 31.86 -14.99
N GLN A 237 -7.94 31.91 -15.39
CA GLN A 237 -8.41 32.01 -16.78
C GLN A 237 -8.72 33.47 -17.09
#